data_AF-A0A7S2QHS5-F1
#
_entry.id   AF-A0A7S2QHS5-F1
#
_cell.length_a   1.000
_cell.length_b   1.000
_cell.length_c   1.000
_cell.angle_alpha   90.00
_cell.angle_beta   90.00
_cell.angle_gamma   90.00
#
_symmetry.space_group_name_H-M   'P 1'
#
loop_
_entity.id
_entity.type
_entity.pdbx_description
1 polymer ?
#
loop_
_entity_poly.entity_id
_entity_poly.type
_entity_poly.pdbx_seq_one_letter_code
_entity_poly.pdbx_strand_id
1 'polypeptide(L)'
;MAAQASDAVAAGASQTSKKMVGPAAVERSAAVQPPTPHTAAKPEVVVANDYTLVGHGQCLDGALQPYESWWAPDYEGSGLTYVNGDPSTCACKACREVCDQHEGCVGYDFYCCPEGVRCIGGALVLFSQNTKPSEAPPEHFSTVGPYGSPPAGGSFTGSGPILSVGDNIVPSGPSRFCYAKNVVGRLGSFMTLPDAPPPVPVAPFPPALRR
;
A
#
# COMPACT_ATOMS: atom_id res chain seq x y z
N MET A 1 -45.19 -16.33 41.48
CA MET A 1 -45.25 -16.94 40.13
C MET A 1 -43.86 -17.45 39.84
N ALA A 2 -43.71 -18.77 39.79
CA ALA A 2 -42.46 -19.46 39.55
C ALA A 2 -42.28 -19.68 38.04
N ALA A 3 -41.07 -19.50 37.53
CA ALA A 3 -40.68 -19.97 36.21
C ALA A 3 -39.39 -20.80 36.37
N GLN A 4 -39.55 -22.10 36.15
CA GLN A 4 -38.47 -23.07 36.01
C GLN A 4 -37.86 -22.94 34.60
N ALA A 5 -36.54 -23.08 34.50
CA ALA A 5 -35.86 -23.40 33.26
C ALA A 5 -34.85 -24.52 33.56
N SER A 6 -35.14 -25.69 33.00
CA SER A 6 -34.24 -26.83 32.88
C SER A 6 -33.49 -26.70 31.56
N ASP A 7 -32.19 -26.99 31.52
CA ASP A 7 -31.61 -27.62 30.34
C ASP A 7 -30.26 -28.29 30.61
N ALA A 8 -30.02 -29.28 29.78
CA ALA A 8 -29.33 -30.53 30.09
C ALA A 8 -27.83 -30.55 29.77
N VAL A 9 -27.17 -31.52 30.41
CA VAL A 9 -25.77 -31.95 30.29
C VAL A 9 -25.57 -32.78 29.01
N ALA A 10 -24.46 -32.57 28.29
CA ALA A 10 -23.79 -33.64 27.55
C ALA A 10 -22.31 -33.30 27.31
N ALA A 11 -21.44 -33.97 28.06
CA ALA A 11 -20.00 -34.07 27.81
C ALA A 11 -19.69 -35.48 27.28
N GLY A 12 -18.93 -35.57 26.21
CA GLY A 12 -18.37 -36.82 25.68
C GLY A 12 -17.25 -36.48 24.70
N ALA A 13 -16.18 -37.25 24.52
CA ALA A 13 -15.75 -38.48 25.17
C ALA A 13 -14.24 -38.63 24.92
N SER A 14 -13.52 -39.18 25.91
CA SER A 14 -12.13 -39.61 25.80
C SER A 14 -11.99 -40.83 24.87
N GLN A 15 -10.96 -40.83 24.01
CA GLN A 15 -10.51 -42.03 23.30
C GLN A 15 -9.23 -42.58 23.94
N THR A 16 -9.21 -43.90 24.16
CA THR A 16 -8.08 -44.69 24.66
C THR A 16 -7.85 -45.92 23.79
N SER A 17 -6.56 -46.32 23.66
CA SER A 17 -6.05 -47.64 23.21
C SER A 17 -6.23 -48.00 21.72
N LYS A 18 -5.37 -48.76 21.02
CA LYS A 18 -4.27 -49.69 21.37
C LYS A 18 -3.46 -50.03 20.09
N LYS A 19 -2.12 -50.04 20.20
CA LYS A 19 -1.12 -51.05 19.78
C LYS A 19 -1.45 -52.04 18.63
N MET A 20 -0.55 -52.17 17.62
CA MET A 20 0.21 -53.41 17.28
C MET A 20 1.12 -53.29 16.04
N VAL A 21 2.04 -54.26 15.93
CA VAL A 21 3.34 -54.37 15.22
C VAL A 21 3.22 -55.03 13.83
N GLY A 22 4.15 -54.77 12.90
CA GLY A 22 4.49 -55.70 11.81
C GLY A 22 5.30 -55.12 10.64
N PRO A 23 6.49 -55.66 10.26
CA PRO A 23 7.36 -55.13 9.21
C PRO A 23 7.24 -55.89 7.88
N ALA A 24 7.54 -55.24 6.74
CA ALA A 24 7.96 -55.90 5.52
C ALA A 24 8.77 -54.94 4.63
N ALA A 25 10.03 -55.30 4.39
CA ALA A 25 10.91 -54.67 3.43
C ALA A 25 10.52 -55.07 2.01
N VAL A 26 10.56 -54.12 1.07
CA VAL A 26 10.72 -54.38 -0.36
C VAL A 26 11.66 -53.33 -0.93
N GLU A 27 12.82 -53.78 -1.40
CA GLU A 27 13.76 -53.04 -2.22
C GLU A 27 13.06 -52.39 -3.42
N ARG A 28 13.40 -51.12 -3.68
CA ARG A 28 13.37 -50.60 -5.05
C ARG A 28 14.66 -49.86 -5.33
N SER A 29 15.44 -50.50 -6.18
CA SER A 29 16.63 -49.99 -6.85
C SER A 29 16.42 -48.61 -7.44
N ALA A 30 17.50 -47.84 -7.40
CA ALA A 30 17.66 -46.54 -7.98
C ALA A 30 17.25 -46.50 -9.47
N ALA A 31 16.46 -45.49 -9.81
CA ALA A 31 16.54 -44.84 -11.12
C ALA A 31 16.97 -43.40 -10.85
N VAL A 32 18.23 -43.10 -11.14
CA VAL A 32 18.78 -41.74 -11.16
C VAL A 32 18.00 -40.96 -12.21
N GLN A 33 17.11 -40.08 -11.77
CA GLN A 33 16.51 -39.08 -12.66
C GLN A 33 17.62 -38.09 -13.06
N PRO A 34 17.82 -37.81 -14.36
CA PRO A 34 18.66 -36.70 -14.77
C PRO A 34 18.07 -35.38 -14.22
N PRO A 35 18.91 -34.41 -13.78
CA PRO A 35 18.41 -33.13 -13.32
C PRO A 35 17.63 -32.45 -14.45
N THR A 36 16.42 -31.99 -14.12
CA THR A 36 15.61 -31.15 -15.00
C THR A 36 16.44 -29.96 -15.50
N PRO A 37 16.34 -29.58 -16.79
CA PRO A 37 16.94 -28.35 -17.26
C PRO A 37 16.35 -27.21 -16.43
N HIS A 38 17.21 -26.42 -15.79
CA HIS A 38 16.84 -25.22 -15.07
C HIS A 38 15.99 -24.34 -15.99
N THR A 39 14.67 -24.35 -15.81
CA THR A 39 13.85 -23.22 -16.20
C THR A 39 14.38 -22.06 -15.41
N ALA A 40 15.11 -21.16 -16.07
CA ALA A 40 15.57 -19.92 -15.48
C ALA A 40 14.36 -19.26 -14.82
N ALA A 41 14.34 -19.23 -13.49
CA ALA A 41 13.36 -18.45 -12.76
C ALA A 41 13.55 -17.01 -13.23
N LYS A 42 12.57 -16.52 -14.00
CA LYS A 42 12.50 -15.11 -14.36
C LYS A 42 12.65 -14.33 -13.06
N PRO A 43 13.62 -13.41 -12.93
CA PRO A 43 13.75 -12.61 -11.73
C PRO A 43 12.40 -11.96 -11.44
N GLU A 44 11.80 -12.33 -10.32
CA GLU A 44 10.61 -11.68 -9.83
C GLU A 44 11.05 -10.26 -9.44
N VAL A 45 10.67 -9.30 -10.26
CA VAL A 45 10.89 -7.88 -9.94
C VAL A 45 9.97 -7.59 -8.76
N VAL A 46 10.53 -7.63 -7.55
CA VAL A 46 9.83 -7.14 -6.37
C VAL A 46 9.76 -5.63 -6.53
N VAL A 47 8.61 -5.16 -7.03
CA VAL A 47 8.28 -3.74 -7.05
C VAL A 47 8.08 -3.33 -5.60
N ALA A 48 9.07 -2.65 -5.04
CA ALA A 48 8.95 -2.04 -3.74
C ALA A 48 8.39 -0.62 -3.91
N ASN A 49 7.38 -0.29 -3.12
CA ASN A 49 6.87 1.07 -3.06
C ASN A 49 7.56 1.80 -1.90
N ASP A 50 8.11 2.96 -2.22
CA ASP A 50 8.58 3.93 -1.23
C ASP A 50 7.54 5.04 -1.08
N TYR A 51 7.50 5.66 0.11
CA TYR A 51 6.58 6.75 0.40
C TYR A 51 7.37 7.97 0.86
N THR A 52 7.07 9.13 0.28
CA THR A 52 7.75 10.38 0.60
C THR A 52 6.76 11.40 1.12
N LEU A 53 7.09 12.03 2.24
CA LEU A 53 6.33 13.17 2.76
C LEU A 53 6.45 14.33 1.76
N VAL A 54 5.35 14.68 1.13
CA VAL A 54 5.26 15.83 0.20
C VAL A 54 5.13 17.13 0.99
N GLY A 55 4.36 17.11 2.08
CA GLY A 55 4.16 18.27 2.93
C GLY A 55 3.01 18.10 3.91
N HIS A 56 2.61 19.22 4.52
CA HIS A 56 1.53 19.26 5.50
C HIS A 56 0.28 19.94 4.91
N GLY A 57 -0.70 19.14 4.49
CA GLY A 57 -1.90 19.63 3.83
C GLY A 57 -2.67 18.52 3.12
N GLN A 58 -3.68 18.90 2.35
CA GLN A 58 -4.37 17.96 1.45
C GLN A 58 -3.47 17.62 0.26
N CYS A 59 -3.32 16.35 -0.08
CA CYS A 59 -2.57 15.97 -1.27
C CYS A 59 -3.30 16.38 -2.55
N LEU A 60 -2.57 17.01 -3.48
CA LEU A 60 -3.07 17.46 -4.77
C LEU A 60 -2.12 17.07 -5.91
N ASP A 61 -2.67 16.96 -7.11
CA ASP A 61 -1.88 16.80 -8.33
C ASP A 61 -1.20 18.13 -8.75
N GLY A 62 -0.46 18.10 -9.87
CA GLY A 62 0.20 19.29 -10.42
C GLY A 62 -0.73 20.40 -10.92
N ALA A 63 -2.03 20.10 -11.06
CA ALA A 63 -3.09 21.04 -11.45
C ALA A 63 -3.96 21.46 -10.24
N LEU A 64 -3.50 21.17 -9.01
CA LEU A 64 -4.18 21.45 -7.75
C LEU A 64 -5.55 20.77 -7.63
N GLN A 65 -5.73 19.61 -8.27
CA GLN A 65 -6.97 18.84 -8.22
C GLN A 65 -6.92 17.75 -7.15
N PRO A 66 -8.04 17.50 -6.45
CA PRO A 66 -8.13 16.47 -5.43
C PRO A 66 -8.36 15.08 -6.03
N TYR A 67 -7.82 14.06 -5.37
CA TYR A 67 -7.92 12.65 -5.76
C TYR A 67 -9.17 11.97 -5.24
N GLU A 68 -9.62 10.91 -5.92
CA GLU A 68 -10.60 9.99 -5.36
C GLU A 68 -10.02 9.29 -4.14
N SER A 69 -10.86 8.86 -3.20
CA SER A 69 -10.36 8.27 -1.97
C SER A 69 -11.22 7.17 -1.37
N TRP A 70 -10.58 6.38 -0.52
CA TRP A 70 -11.26 5.73 0.61
C TRP A 70 -10.95 6.48 1.87
N TRP A 71 -11.93 6.57 2.77
CA TRP A 71 -11.81 7.31 4.02
C TRP A 71 -11.81 6.36 5.21
N ALA A 72 -10.86 6.53 6.13
CA ALA A 72 -10.86 5.86 7.42
C ALA A 72 -11.30 6.84 8.51
N PRO A 73 -12.49 6.65 9.12
CA PRO A 73 -12.82 7.29 10.38
C PRO A 73 -12.00 6.69 11.51
N ASP A 74 -11.64 7.53 12.46
CA ASP A 74 -11.46 7.14 13.86
C ASP A 74 -10.09 6.55 14.30
N TYR A 75 -9.97 6.49 15.63
CA TYR A 75 -8.76 6.38 16.44
C TYR A 75 -8.24 4.94 16.64
N GLU A 76 -9.10 3.93 16.59
CA GLU A 76 -8.74 2.56 16.95
C GLU A 76 -8.27 1.76 15.73
N GLY A 77 -7.04 1.24 15.79
CA GLY A 77 -6.44 0.37 14.76
C GLY A 77 -5.73 1.10 13.62
N SER A 78 -6.03 2.37 13.38
CA SER A 78 -5.49 3.16 12.26
C SER A 78 -4.13 3.82 12.54
N GLY A 79 -3.70 3.89 13.81
CA GLY A 79 -2.45 4.56 14.22
C GLY A 79 -2.52 6.10 14.22
N LEU A 80 -3.74 6.65 14.22
CA LEU A 80 -4.00 8.09 14.06
C LEU A 80 -4.01 8.88 15.38
N THR A 81 -3.21 8.45 16.35
CA THR A 81 -3.12 9.04 17.69
C THR A 81 -1.69 9.37 18.10
N TYR A 82 -1.52 10.45 18.85
CA TYR A 82 -0.25 10.75 19.52
C TYR A 82 -0.15 9.91 20.79
N VAL A 83 0.78 8.96 20.83
CA VAL A 83 1.04 8.13 22.01
C VAL A 83 1.81 8.99 23.01
N ASN A 84 1.28 9.18 24.22
CA ASN A 84 1.88 10.05 25.24
C ASN A 84 2.14 11.49 24.73
N GLY A 85 1.34 11.97 23.78
CA GLY A 85 1.50 13.29 23.18
C GLY A 85 2.69 13.42 22.23
N ASP A 86 3.37 12.33 21.85
CA ASP A 86 4.46 12.33 20.88
C ASP A 86 3.91 12.36 19.44
N PRO A 87 4.13 13.45 18.67
CA PRO A 87 3.66 13.53 17.29
C PRO A 87 4.38 12.57 16.35
N SER A 88 5.56 12.05 16.71
CA SER A 88 6.32 11.12 15.87
C SER A 88 5.71 9.72 15.81
N THR A 89 4.83 9.39 16.75
CA THR A 89 4.13 8.09 16.77
C THR A 89 2.90 8.07 15.86
N CYS A 90 2.49 9.23 15.36
CA CYS A 90 1.37 9.38 14.45
C CYS A 90 1.77 8.87 13.06
N ALA A 91 1.11 7.79 12.62
CA ALA A 91 1.33 7.21 11.31
C ALA A 91 0.10 6.42 10.86
N CYS A 92 -0.25 6.48 9.57
CA CYS A 92 -1.28 5.61 9.02
C CYS A 92 -0.67 4.36 8.38
N LYS A 93 -0.31 3.36 9.20
CA LYS A 93 0.24 2.09 8.68
C LYS A 93 -0.75 1.37 7.76
N ALA A 94 -2.02 1.35 8.13
CA ALA A 94 -3.09 0.78 7.30
C ALA A 94 -3.20 1.48 5.93
N CYS A 95 -3.02 2.80 5.86
CA CYS A 95 -3.04 3.52 4.58
C CYS A 95 -1.94 3.05 3.64
N ARG A 96 -0.73 2.81 4.18
CA ARG A 96 0.38 2.28 3.38
C ARG A 96 0.06 0.89 2.86
N GLU A 97 -0.39 -0.01 3.73
CA GLU A 97 -0.70 -1.40 3.37
C GLU A 97 -1.80 -1.48 2.31
N VAL A 98 -2.85 -0.69 2.44
CA VAL A 98 -3.92 -0.60 1.44
C VAL A 98 -3.38 -0.01 0.14
N CYS A 99 -2.64 1.10 0.21
CA CYS A 99 -2.10 1.73 -0.98
C CYS A 99 -1.13 0.82 -1.76
N ASP A 100 -0.38 -0.03 -1.07
CA ASP A 100 0.53 -1.01 -1.69
C ASP A 100 -0.22 -2.10 -2.47
N GLN A 101 -1.44 -2.45 -2.07
CA GLN A 101 -2.26 -3.49 -2.71
C GLN A 101 -2.96 -3.02 -3.99
N HIS A 102 -3.02 -1.71 -4.24
CA HIS A 102 -3.74 -1.16 -5.38
C HIS A 102 -2.82 -0.35 -6.30
N GLU A 103 -2.73 -0.77 -7.57
CA GLU A 103 -1.91 -0.09 -8.59
C GLU A 103 -2.36 1.35 -8.84
N GLY A 104 -3.67 1.61 -8.74
CA GLY A 104 -4.25 2.95 -8.91
C GLY A 104 -4.03 3.89 -7.72
N CYS A 105 -3.46 3.41 -6.61
CA CYS A 105 -3.18 4.26 -5.47
C CYS A 105 -1.94 5.12 -5.72
N VAL A 106 -2.08 6.44 -5.51
CA VAL A 106 -1.02 7.43 -5.73
C VAL A 106 -0.37 7.90 -4.42
N GLY A 107 -0.96 7.55 -3.28
CA GLY A 107 -0.48 7.93 -1.95
C GLY A 107 -1.59 7.94 -0.91
N TYR A 108 -1.34 8.63 0.19
CA TYR A 108 -2.32 8.81 1.25
C TYR A 108 -2.10 10.12 2.00
N ASP A 109 -3.16 10.64 2.61
CA ASP A 109 -3.05 11.67 3.63
C ASP A 109 -3.70 11.25 4.93
N PHE A 110 -3.22 11.78 6.05
CA PHE A 110 -3.80 11.50 7.36
C PHE A 110 -3.56 12.64 8.33
N TYR A 111 -4.36 12.70 9.38
CA TYR A 111 -4.21 13.66 10.45
C TYR A 111 -4.55 12.97 11.77
N CYS A 112 -3.73 13.25 12.78
CA CYS A 112 -3.80 12.58 14.06
C CYS A 112 -4.35 13.47 15.14
N CYS A 113 -4.89 12.83 16.16
CA CYS A 113 -5.41 13.51 17.31
C CYS A 113 -4.55 13.25 18.55
N PRO A 114 -4.37 14.26 19.41
CA PRO A 114 -3.81 14.04 20.72
C PRO A 114 -4.68 13.09 21.53
N GLU A 115 -4.03 12.19 22.28
CA GLU A 115 -4.72 11.33 23.24
C GLU A 115 -5.48 12.15 24.28
N GLY A 116 -6.71 11.73 24.59
CA GLY A 116 -7.57 12.41 25.58
C GLY A 116 -8.22 13.72 25.09
N VAL A 117 -7.96 14.16 23.86
CA VAL A 117 -8.58 15.37 23.29
C VAL A 117 -9.74 15.00 22.36
N ARG A 118 -10.86 15.73 22.45
CA ARG A 118 -11.96 15.65 21.48
C ARG A 118 -11.51 16.20 20.14
N CYS A 119 -11.04 15.29 19.31
CA CYS A 119 -10.64 15.53 17.94
C CYS A 119 -11.25 14.39 17.10
N ILE A 120 -11.26 14.52 15.79
CA ILE A 120 -11.68 13.43 14.90
C ILE A 120 -10.44 13.14 14.09
N GLY A 121 -9.82 11.97 14.28
CA GLY A 121 -8.71 11.54 13.43
C GLY A 121 -9.27 11.11 12.09
N GLY A 122 -8.43 11.11 11.07
CA GLY A 122 -8.86 10.58 9.78
C GLY A 122 -7.72 10.35 8.84
N ALA A 123 -7.96 9.46 7.89
CA ALA A 123 -7.04 9.22 6.80
C ALA A 123 -7.77 8.99 5.47
N LEU A 124 -7.07 9.29 4.39
CA LEU A 124 -7.50 9.06 3.02
C LEU A 124 -6.43 8.24 2.29
N VAL A 125 -6.84 7.12 1.70
CA VAL A 125 -6.04 6.44 0.65
C VAL A 125 -6.48 7.03 -0.68
N LEU A 126 -5.53 7.52 -1.46
CA LEU A 126 -5.78 8.40 -2.61
C LEU A 126 -5.54 7.66 -3.92
N PHE A 127 -6.47 7.82 -4.84
CA PHE A 127 -6.47 7.19 -6.16
C PHE A 127 -6.56 8.26 -7.25
N SER A 128 -5.80 8.05 -8.32
CA SER A 128 -5.95 8.86 -9.53
C SER A 128 -7.39 8.80 -10.05
N GLN A 129 -7.80 9.81 -10.80
CA GLN A 129 -9.13 9.88 -11.38
C GLN A 129 -9.53 8.57 -12.10
N ASN A 130 -10.69 8.01 -11.74
CA ASN A 130 -11.24 6.76 -12.27
C ASN A 130 -10.40 5.52 -11.99
N THR A 131 -9.42 5.57 -11.07
CA THR A 131 -8.61 4.40 -10.68
C THR A 131 -8.96 3.88 -9.29
N LYS A 132 -9.91 4.51 -8.60
CA LYS A 132 -10.40 3.98 -7.33
C LYS A 132 -11.14 2.66 -7.56
N PRO A 133 -10.78 1.57 -6.84
CA PRO A 133 -11.51 0.32 -6.95
C PRO A 133 -12.99 0.50 -6.57
N SER A 134 -13.88 -0.14 -7.33
CA SER A 134 -15.33 -0.14 -7.05
C SER A 134 -15.73 -1.16 -5.99
N GLU A 135 -14.80 -2.01 -5.55
CA GLU A 135 -15.01 -3.01 -4.52
C GLU A 135 -15.15 -2.40 -3.12
N ALA A 136 -15.61 -3.23 -2.18
CA ALA A 136 -15.65 -2.84 -0.78
C ALA A 136 -14.21 -2.57 -0.29
N PRO A 137 -13.98 -1.46 0.41
CA PRO A 137 -12.66 -1.13 0.91
C PRO A 137 -12.27 -2.11 2.04
N PRO A 138 -10.97 -2.26 2.33
CA PRO A 138 -10.48 -3.05 3.47
C PRO A 138 -11.05 -2.57 4.81
N GLU A 139 -10.86 -3.38 5.85
CA GLU A 139 -11.30 -3.05 7.22
C GLU A 139 -10.82 -1.64 7.64
N HIS A 140 -11.67 -0.92 8.38
CA HIS A 140 -11.48 0.47 8.82
C HIS A 140 -11.55 1.55 7.72
N PHE A 141 -11.73 1.19 6.45
CA PHE A 141 -11.96 2.16 5.37
C PHE A 141 -13.42 2.15 4.90
N SER A 142 -13.83 3.26 4.29
CA SER A 142 -15.19 3.53 3.87
C SER A 142 -15.22 4.20 2.49
N THR A 143 -16.23 3.85 1.69
CA THR A 143 -16.60 4.53 0.44
C THR A 143 -17.52 5.72 0.67
N VAL A 144 -17.70 6.12 1.93
CA VAL A 144 -18.45 7.31 2.35
C VAL A 144 -17.52 8.14 3.21
N GLY A 145 -17.24 9.38 2.81
CA GLY A 145 -16.36 10.29 3.55
C GLY A 145 -17.05 10.94 4.76
N PRO A 146 -16.34 11.88 5.43
CA PRO A 146 -16.89 12.63 6.55
C PRO A 146 -18.26 13.24 6.23
N TYR A 147 -19.21 13.15 7.18
CA TYR A 147 -20.57 13.70 7.04
C TYR A 147 -21.36 13.17 5.83
N GLY A 148 -21.01 11.99 5.31
CA GLY A 148 -21.69 11.42 4.14
C GLY A 148 -21.18 11.94 2.81
N SER A 149 -20.07 12.69 2.78
CA SER A 149 -19.52 13.25 1.55
C SER A 149 -19.11 12.13 0.57
N PRO A 150 -19.35 12.28 -0.74
CA PRO A 150 -18.87 11.31 -1.72
C PRO A 150 -17.33 11.36 -1.78
N PRO A 151 -16.62 10.22 -1.76
CA PRO A 151 -15.16 10.20 -1.85
C PRO A 151 -14.69 9.83 -3.27
N ALA A 152 -15.50 10.08 -4.28
CA ALA A 152 -15.19 9.96 -5.71
C ALA A 152 -16.24 10.72 -6.52
N GLY A 153 -16.01 10.88 -7.83
CA GLY A 153 -16.93 11.57 -8.74
C GLY A 153 -16.40 12.90 -9.25
N GLY A 154 -17.27 13.70 -9.87
CA GLY A 154 -16.88 14.80 -10.76
C GLY A 154 -16.03 15.93 -10.15
N SER A 155 -16.00 16.08 -8.82
CA SER A 155 -15.13 17.03 -8.12
C SER A 155 -13.71 16.50 -7.87
N PHE A 156 -13.49 15.19 -8.01
CA PHE A 156 -12.22 14.51 -7.79
C PHE A 156 -11.56 14.22 -9.14
N THR A 157 -10.91 15.25 -9.69
CA THR A 157 -10.28 15.20 -11.02
C THR A 157 -8.77 15.06 -10.96
N GLY A 158 -8.20 14.89 -9.76
CA GLY A 158 -6.78 14.67 -9.52
C GLY A 158 -6.24 13.49 -10.30
N SER A 159 -5.18 13.71 -11.07
CA SER A 159 -4.60 12.68 -11.94
C SER A 159 -3.08 12.62 -11.82
N GLY A 160 -2.54 11.41 -11.94
CA GLY A 160 -1.09 11.19 -11.87
C GLY A 160 -0.51 11.39 -10.45
N PRO A 161 0.81 11.63 -10.34
CA PRO A 161 1.49 11.66 -9.04
C PRO A 161 1.09 12.88 -8.21
N ILE A 162 1.17 12.74 -6.89
CA ILE A 162 1.01 13.86 -5.95
C ILE A 162 2.21 14.78 -6.10
N LEU A 163 1.96 16.05 -6.42
CA LEU A 163 3.00 17.06 -6.67
C LEU A 163 2.82 18.32 -5.82
N SER A 164 1.72 18.45 -5.11
CA SER A 164 1.40 19.66 -4.34
C SER A 164 0.60 19.32 -3.08
N VAL A 165 0.62 20.26 -2.14
CA VAL A 165 -0.22 20.23 -0.95
C VAL A 165 -1.08 21.49 -0.93
N GLY A 166 -2.39 21.30 -0.74
CA GLY A 166 -3.33 22.39 -0.51
C GLY A 166 -3.33 22.81 0.95
N ASP A 167 -3.89 24.00 1.22
CA ASP A 167 -4.02 24.52 2.57
C ASP A 167 -4.77 23.55 3.50
N ASN A 168 -4.38 23.56 4.77
CA ASN A 168 -5.13 22.84 5.79
C ASN A 168 -6.52 23.48 5.89
N ILE A 169 -7.54 22.74 5.45
CA ILE A 169 -8.96 23.18 5.42
C ILE A 169 -9.46 23.55 6.83
N VAL A 170 -8.73 23.16 7.88
CA VAL A 170 -9.06 23.44 9.27
C VAL A 170 -7.97 24.32 9.89
N PRO A 171 -8.18 25.65 10.02
CA PRO A 171 -7.20 26.59 10.59
C PRO A 171 -6.77 26.26 12.03
N SER A 172 -7.61 25.50 12.73
CA SER A 172 -7.43 25.07 14.13
C SER A 172 -7.35 23.55 14.28
N GLY A 173 -7.30 22.81 13.17
CA GLY A 173 -7.34 21.36 13.16
C GLY A 173 -5.95 20.73 13.24
N PRO A 174 -5.89 19.42 13.51
CA PRO A 174 -4.63 18.68 13.45
C PRO A 174 -3.99 18.81 12.07
N SER A 175 -2.66 18.98 12.04
CA SER A 175 -1.91 19.06 10.80
C SER A 175 -2.10 17.78 9.98
N ARG A 176 -2.46 17.96 8.71
CA ARG A 176 -2.59 16.85 7.76
C ARG A 176 -1.23 16.53 7.17
N PHE A 177 -0.87 15.27 7.07
CA PHE A 177 0.37 14.78 6.47
C PHE A 177 0.06 14.16 5.12
N CYS A 178 0.76 14.59 4.08
CA CYS A 178 0.58 14.11 2.72
C CYS A 178 1.77 13.26 2.27
N TYR A 179 1.54 12.00 1.93
CA TYR A 179 2.56 11.07 1.45
C TYR A 179 2.28 10.61 0.02
N ALA A 180 3.27 10.77 -0.86
CA ALA A 180 3.23 10.26 -2.23
C ALA A 180 3.81 8.85 -2.31
N LYS A 181 3.14 7.97 -3.07
CA LYS A 181 3.66 6.65 -3.44
C LYS A 181 4.64 6.79 -4.60
N ASN A 182 5.85 6.30 -4.42
CA ASN A 182 6.88 6.21 -5.46
C ASN A 182 7.10 4.74 -5.82
N VAL A 183 6.96 4.42 -7.09
CA VAL A 183 7.27 3.09 -7.61
C VAL A 183 8.77 3.00 -7.83
N VAL A 184 9.49 2.31 -6.94
CA VAL A 184 10.93 2.12 -7.08
C VAL A 184 11.17 0.76 -7.74
N GLY A 185 11.43 0.78 -9.03
CA GLY A 185 11.96 -0.38 -9.73
C GLY A 185 13.40 -0.65 -9.28
N ARG A 186 13.61 -1.43 -8.21
CA ARG A 186 14.93 -2.02 -7.95
C ARG A 186 15.17 -3.10 -9.00
N LEU A 187 15.79 -2.72 -10.11
CA LEU A 187 16.53 -3.66 -10.94
C LEU A 187 17.58 -4.32 -10.06
N GLY A 188 17.39 -5.62 -9.75
CA GLY A 188 18.43 -6.42 -9.12
C GLY A 188 19.71 -6.33 -9.95
N SER A 189 20.81 -5.93 -9.29
CA SER A 189 22.21 -5.93 -9.72
C SER A 189 22.51 -5.74 -11.21
N PHE A 190 23.07 -4.56 -11.54
CA PHE A 190 23.97 -4.27 -12.66
C PHE A 190 24.33 -5.49 -13.55
N MET A 191 23.61 -5.66 -14.65
CA MET A 191 24.29 -6.01 -15.89
C MET A 191 24.77 -4.70 -16.50
N THR A 192 26.08 -4.47 -16.40
CA THR A 192 26.80 -3.54 -17.26
C THR A 192 26.34 -3.70 -18.70
N LEU A 193 25.71 -2.65 -19.22
CA LEU A 193 25.43 -2.47 -20.64
C LEU A 193 26.76 -2.57 -21.40
N PRO A 194 26.91 -3.43 -22.43
CA PRO A 194 28.09 -3.36 -23.28
C PRO A 194 28.06 -2.08 -24.12
N ASP A 195 29.18 -1.36 -24.07
CA ASP A 195 29.65 -0.29 -24.96
C ASP A 195 28.61 0.31 -25.93
N ALA A 196 28.13 1.51 -25.63
CA ALA A 196 27.68 2.41 -26.68
C ALA A 196 28.89 2.72 -27.59
N PRO A 197 28.78 2.57 -28.92
CA PRO A 197 29.89 2.87 -29.81
C PRO A 197 30.30 4.35 -29.66
N PRO A 198 31.62 4.66 -29.65
CA PRO A 198 32.08 6.02 -29.47
C PRO A 198 31.55 6.93 -30.60
N PRO A 199 31.29 8.22 -30.30
CA PRO A 199 30.80 9.17 -31.29
C PRO A 199 31.77 9.27 -32.46
N VAL A 200 31.24 9.15 -33.68
CA VAL A 200 32.01 9.27 -34.92
C VAL A 200 32.53 10.71 -35.04
N PRO A 201 33.84 10.93 -35.27
CA PRO A 201 34.37 12.27 -35.49
C PRO A 201 33.75 12.89 -36.74
N VAL A 202 33.07 14.02 -36.58
CA VAL A 202 32.61 14.84 -37.70
C VAL A 202 33.83 15.53 -38.31
N ALA A 203 34.17 15.18 -39.55
CA ALA A 203 35.28 15.80 -40.28
C ALA A 203 35.04 17.32 -40.45
N PRO A 204 36.08 18.17 -40.31
CA PRO A 204 35.94 19.59 -40.54
C PRO A 204 35.70 19.88 -42.03
N PHE A 205 34.74 20.76 -42.31
CA PHE A 205 34.44 21.27 -43.65
C PHE A 205 35.68 21.91 -44.30
N PRO A 206 35.92 21.69 -45.61
CA PRO A 206 37.03 22.34 -46.31
C PRO A 206 36.76 23.85 -46.45
N PRO A 207 37.81 24.70 -46.43
CA PRO A 207 37.65 26.13 -46.58
C PRO A 207 37.17 26.47 -47.99
N ALA A 208 36.22 27.40 -48.05
CA ALA A 208 35.69 27.94 -49.29
C ALA A 208 36.81 28.58 -50.14
N LEU A 209 36.96 28.09 -51.37
CA LEU A 209 37.75 28.74 -52.43
C LEU A 209 37.17 30.15 -52.69
N ARG A 210 37.89 31.19 -52.25
CA ARG A 210 37.68 32.55 -52.74
C ARG A 210 38.37 32.70 -54.09
N ARG A 211 37.59 33.09 -55.10
CA ARG A 211 38.10 33.64 -56.37
C ARG A 211 38.38 35.13 -56.20
#